data_AF-A0A7W1Z7Y5-F1
#
_entry.id   AF-A0A7W1Z7Y5-F1
#
_cell.length_a   1.000
_cell.length_b   1.000
_cell.length_c   1.000
_cell.angle_alpha   90.00
_cell.angle_beta   90.00
_cell.angle_gamma   90.00
#
_symmetry.space_group_name_H-M   'P 1'
#
loop_
_entity.id
_entity.type
_entity.pdbx_description
1 polymer ?
#
loop_
_entity_poly.entity_id
_entity_poly.type
_entity_poly.pdbx_seq_one_letter_code
_entity_poly.pdbx_strand_id
1 'polypeptide(L)'
;MYEFRRNIKTSQRFEYGIYQILDHFLGRERVFRWLGKRRQKFYKNLHATLKASGEGKIIPLERRTNLSAKEFHDHYVRKGIPVILEGAAKDWDCATKWSLDYFKELHGDDEILLVNQEQVGFPHEKTTLGHVIDNIR
;
A
#
# COMPACT_ATOMS: atom_id res chain seq x y z
N MET A 1 13.56 -6.94 19.27
CA MET A 1 13.44 -6.14 18.03
C MET A 1 13.51 -7.12 16.88
N TYR A 2 12.46 -7.26 16.07
CA TYR A 2 12.49 -8.23 14.96
C TYR A 2 13.62 -7.87 14.00
N GLU A 3 14.55 -8.80 13.78
CA GLU A 3 15.56 -8.65 12.74
C GLU A 3 14.91 -8.88 11.37
N PHE A 4 14.40 -7.79 10.79
CA PHE A 4 13.95 -7.79 9.40
C PHE A 4 15.11 -8.18 8.50
N ARG A 5 15.00 -9.35 7.84
CA ARG A 5 15.97 -9.80 6.85
C ARG A 5 16.07 -8.75 5.75
N ARG A 6 17.22 -8.11 5.63
CA ARG A 6 17.48 -7.11 4.58
C ARG A 6 17.80 -7.84 3.28
N ASN A 7 16.76 -8.28 2.58
CA ASN A 7 16.90 -9.00 1.30
C ASN A 7 17.16 -8.05 0.11
N ILE A 8 17.14 -6.73 0.34
CA ILE A 8 17.45 -5.71 -0.65
C ILE A 8 18.88 -5.22 -0.44
N LYS A 9 19.70 -5.24 -1.50
CA LYS A 9 21.10 -4.77 -1.46
C LYS A 9 21.17 -3.27 -1.17
N THR A 10 22.22 -2.81 -0.48
CA THR A 10 22.44 -1.39 -0.19
C THR A 10 22.46 -0.53 -1.47
N SER A 11 23.08 -1.01 -2.54
CA SER A 11 23.09 -0.33 -3.84
C SER A 11 21.69 -0.17 -4.44
N GLN A 12 20.84 -1.19 -4.31
CA GLN A 12 19.46 -1.13 -4.79
C GLN A 12 18.62 -0.12 -3.98
N ARG A 13 18.83 -0.05 -2.66
CA ARG A 13 18.18 0.95 -1.80
C ARG A 13 18.60 2.36 -2.17
N PHE A 14 19.89 2.58 -2.43
CA PHE A 14 20.41 3.87 -2.85
C PHE A 14 19.85 4.30 -4.20
N GLU A 15 19.84 3.41 -5.20
CA GLU A 15 19.25 3.69 -6.52
C GLU A 15 17.74 4.00 -6.41
N TYR A 16 16.99 3.25 -5.60
CA TYR A 16 15.60 3.56 -5.30
C TYR A 16 15.44 4.96 -4.67
N GLY A 17 16.28 5.28 -3.68
CA GLY A 17 16.28 6.59 -3.01
C GLY A 17 16.51 7.74 -3.98
N ILE A 18 17.41 7.57 -4.96
CA ILE A 18 17.62 8.57 -6.03
C ILE A 18 16.34 8.79 -6.82
N TYR A 19 15.62 7.73 -7.22
CA TYR A 19 14.35 7.90 -7.92
C TYR A 19 13.31 8.65 -7.08
N GLN A 20 13.22 8.39 -5.78
CA GLN A 20 12.29 9.10 -4.89
C GLN A 20 12.64 10.58 -4.74
N ILE A 21 13.93 10.90 -4.57
CA ILE A 21 14.41 12.29 -4.49
C ILE A 21 14.08 13.03 -5.79
N LEU A 22 14.41 12.43 -6.95
CA LEU A 22 14.11 13.04 -8.24
C LEU A 22 12.61 13.20 -8.45
N ASP A 23 11.80 12.19 -8.16
CA ASP A 23 10.33 12.27 -8.29
C ASP A 23 9.74 13.37 -7.41
N HIS A 24 10.26 13.54 -6.19
CA HIS A 24 9.82 14.56 -5.25
C HIS A 24 10.14 15.98 -5.74
N PHE A 25 11.38 16.23 -6.20
CA PHE A 25 11.82 17.58 -6.55
C PHE A 25 11.55 17.98 -8.00
N LEU A 26 11.53 17.02 -8.93
CA LEU A 26 11.44 17.29 -10.38
C LEU A 26 10.11 16.82 -10.99
N GLY A 27 9.29 16.12 -10.20
CA GLY A 27 7.99 15.59 -10.61
C GLY A 27 8.10 14.22 -11.29
N ARG A 28 7.33 13.25 -10.79
CA ARG A 28 7.33 11.85 -11.24
C ARG A 28 7.16 11.67 -12.74
N GLU A 29 6.26 12.42 -13.38
CA GLU A 29 5.99 12.27 -14.80
C GLU A 29 7.22 12.62 -15.66
N ARG A 30 7.89 13.73 -15.34
CA ARG A 30 9.09 14.19 -16.06
C ARG A 30 10.26 13.23 -15.85
N VAL A 31 10.47 12.80 -14.61
CA VAL A 31 11.54 11.85 -14.28
C VAL A 31 11.28 10.49 -14.92
N PHE A 32 10.02 10.02 -14.96
CA PHE A 32 9.68 8.76 -15.64
C PHE A 32 9.88 8.86 -17.15
N ARG A 33 9.56 10.00 -17.77
CA ARG A 33 9.84 10.24 -19.18
C ARG A 33 11.33 10.15 -19.50
N TRP A 34 12.19 10.64 -18.61
CA TRP A 34 13.64 10.62 -18.79
C TRP A 34 14.30 9.28 -18.43
N LEU A 35 13.92 8.71 -17.29
CA LEU A 35 14.60 7.56 -16.67
C LEU A 35 13.76 6.28 -16.65
N GLY A 36 12.59 6.26 -17.30
CA GLY A 36 11.61 5.17 -17.22
C GLY A 36 12.20 3.81 -17.58
N LYS A 37 12.95 3.69 -18.68
CA LYS A 37 13.60 2.43 -19.08
C LYS A 37 14.61 1.94 -18.04
N ARG A 38 15.39 2.85 -17.46
CA ARG A 38 16.37 2.54 -16.41
C ARG A 38 15.65 2.08 -15.13
N ARG A 39 14.60 2.80 -14.73
CA ARG A 39 13.74 2.47 -13.59
C ARG A 39 13.07 1.11 -13.75
N GLN A 40 12.54 0.80 -14.93
CA GLN A 40 11.96 -0.51 -15.24
C GLN A 40 13.00 -1.63 -15.12
N LYS A 41 14.21 -1.44 -15.70
CA LYS A 41 15.31 -2.40 -15.55
C LYS A 41 15.72 -2.58 -14.09
N PHE A 42 15.78 -1.50 -13.32
CA PHE A 42 16.02 -1.54 -11.88
C PHE A 42 14.99 -2.41 -11.15
N TYR A 43 13.69 -2.19 -11.37
CA TYR A 43 12.63 -2.99 -10.74
C TYR A 43 12.67 -4.46 -11.15
N LYS A 44 12.96 -4.77 -12.43
CA LYS A 44 13.16 -6.16 -12.89
C LYS A 44 14.31 -6.84 -12.15
N ASN A 45 15.44 -6.15 -11.99
CA ASN A 45 16.60 -6.68 -11.28
C ASN A 45 16.34 -6.82 -9.77
N LEU A 46 15.63 -5.86 -9.17
CA LEU A 46 15.22 -5.92 -7.78
C LEU A 46 14.30 -7.12 -7.54
N HIS A 47 13.30 -7.32 -8.40
CA HIS A 47 12.41 -8.47 -8.33
C HIS A 47 13.16 -9.80 -8.46
N ALA A 48 14.08 -9.92 -9.43
CA ALA A 48 14.92 -11.12 -9.55
C ALA A 48 15.78 -11.37 -8.30
N THR A 49 16.34 -10.31 -7.70
CA THR A 49 17.11 -10.40 -6.46
C THR A 49 16.24 -10.90 -5.30
N LEU A 50 15.03 -10.36 -5.16
CA LEU A 50 14.09 -10.74 -4.11
C LEU A 50 13.64 -12.19 -4.28
N LYS A 51 13.30 -12.61 -5.51
CA LYS A 51 12.94 -14.01 -5.80
C LYS A 51 14.07 -14.99 -5.45
N ALA A 52 15.31 -14.62 -5.74
CA ALA A 52 16.49 -15.43 -5.40
C ALA A 52 16.81 -15.45 -3.89
N SER A 53 16.33 -14.48 -3.12
CA SER A 53 16.61 -14.37 -1.67
C SER A 53 15.82 -15.36 -0.80
N GLY A 54 14.95 -16.16 -1.43
CA GLY A 54 14.04 -17.09 -0.76
C GLY A 54 12.79 -16.41 -0.22
N GLU A 55 11.95 -17.19 0.43
CA GLU A 55 10.69 -16.70 1.01
C GLU A 55 10.92 -15.77 2.20
N GLY A 56 9.96 -14.88 2.41
CA GLY A 56 9.90 -14.04 3.60
C GLY A 56 9.60 -14.86 4.85
N LYS A 57 9.82 -14.26 6.01
CA LYS A 57 9.38 -14.83 7.28
C LYS A 57 7.99 -14.29 7.62
N ILE A 58 7.07 -15.18 8.01
CA ILE A 58 5.82 -14.76 8.62
C ILE A 58 6.14 -14.31 10.04
N ILE A 59 5.85 -13.04 10.33
CA ILE A 59 6.04 -12.45 11.65
C ILE A 59 4.65 -12.20 12.24
N PRO A 60 4.27 -12.87 13.35
CA PRO A 60 3.00 -12.58 14.00
C PRO A 60 3.04 -11.16 14.54
N LEU A 61 1.95 -10.42 14.32
CA LEU A 61 1.80 -9.06 14.86
C LEU A 61 1.12 -9.13 16.22
N GLU A 62 1.62 -8.33 17.16
CA GLU A 62 0.98 -8.16 18.45
C GLU A 62 -0.42 -7.54 18.26
N ARG A 63 -1.40 -8.06 18.99
CA ARG A 63 -2.77 -7.55 19.02
C ARG A 63 -3.03 -6.98 20.41
N ARG A 64 -3.57 -5.77 20.48
CA ARG A 64 -3.82 -5.07 21.73
C ARG A 64 -5.22 -4.49 21.76
N THR A 65 -5.90 -4.72 22.88
CA THR A 65 -7.15 -4.05 23.24
C THR A 65 -6.86 -2.95 24.26
N ASN A 66 -7.73 -1.94 24.33
CA ASN A 66 -7.70 -0.87 25.36
C ASN A 66 -6.35 -0.15 25.51
N LEU A 67 -5.61 0.02 24.42
CA LEU A 67 -4.30 0.65 24.42
C LEU A 67 -4.44 2.18 24.54
N SER A 68 -3.82 2.79 25.56
CA SER A 68 -3.83 4.26 25.67
C SER A 68 -2.96 4.91 24.59
N ALA A 69 -3.25 6.17 24.25
CA ALA A 69 -2.47 6.92 23.26
C ALA A 69 -0.98 7.03 23.64
N LYS A 70 -0.68 7.17 24.94
CA LYS A 70 0.69 7.25 25.45
C LYS A 70 1.43 5.93 25.27
N GLU A 71 0.80 4.80 25.65
CA GLU A 71 1.40 3.48 25.47
C GLU A 71 1.58 3.16 23.98
N PHE A 72 0.57 3.50 23.15
CA PHE A 72 0.66 3.35 21.70
C PHE A 72 1.87 4.08 21.12
N HIS A 73 2.04 5.35 21.50
CA HIS A 73 3.16 6.16 21.06
C HIS A 73 4.52 5.60 21.52
N ASP A 74 4.66 5.31 22.82
CA ASP A 74 5.94 4.98 23.43
C ASP A 74 6.44 3.58 23.07
N HIS A 75 5.52 2.64 22.88
CA HIS A 75 5.85 1.24 22.58
C HIS A 75 5.87 0.91 21.09
N TYR A 76 5.09 1.61 20.26
CA TYR A 76 4.93 1.26 18.84
C TYR A 76 5.39 2.37 17.91
N VAL A 77 4.78 3.56 17.97
CA VAL A 77 5.08 4.65 17.01
C VAL A 77 6.53 5.07 17.09
N ARG A 78 7.02 5.43 18.29
CA ARG A 78 8.40 5.87 18.50
C ARG A 78 9.44 4.81 18.12
N LYS A 79 9.07 3.53 18.20
CA LYS A 79 9.95 2.39 17.88
C LYS A 79 9.80 1.89 16.45
N GLY A 80 8.82 2.40 15.69
CA GLY A 80 8.50 1.90 14.34
C GLY A 80 8.06 0.43 14.33
N ILE A 81 7.37 -0.02 15.39
CA ILE A 81 6.90 -1.42 15.51
C ILE A 81 5.42 -1.48 15.15
N PRO A 82 5.00 -2.32 14.19
CA PRO A 82 3.59 -2.49 13.87
C PRO A 82 2.81 -3.19 14.99
N VAL A 83 1.55 -2.82 15.18
CA VAL A 83 0.62 -3.42 16.15
C VAL A 83 -0.80 -3.38 15.58
N ILE A 84 -1.61 -4.38 15.93
CA ILE A 84 -3.04 -4.38 15.63
C ILE A 84 -3.79 -3.83 16.84
N LEU A 85 -4.55 -2.74 16.64
CA LEU A 85 -5.43 -2.16 17.63
C LEU A 85 -6.80 -2.86 17.56
N GLU A 86 -6.95 -3.92 18.33
CA GLU A 86 -8.13 -4.78 18.29
C GLU A 86 -9.33 -4.10 18.94
N GLY A 87 -10.45 -4.04 18.20
CA GLY A 87 -11.70 -3.44 18.66
C GLY A 87 -11.72 -1.91 18.72
N ALA A 88 -10.64 -1.22 18.34
CA ALA A 88 -10.54 0.24 18.45
C ALA A 88 -11.58 0.99 17.58
N ALA A 89 -11.99 0.40 16.47
CA ALA A 89 -12.98 0.95 15.54
C ALA A 89 -14.33 0.21 15.59
N LYS A 90 -14.57 -0.66 16.57
CA LYS A 90 -15.76 -1.54 16.61
C LYS A 90 -17.08 -0.77 16.68
N ASP A 91 -17.04 0.42 17.28
CA ASP A 91 -18.21 1.28 17.49
C ASP A 91 -18.33 2.37 16.40
N TRP A 92 -17.48 2.34 15.37
CA TRP A 92 -17.60 3.28 14.24
C TRP A 92 -18.81 2.90 13.39
N ASP A 93 -19.50 3.92 12.87
CA ASP A 93 -20.65 3.74 11.97
C ASP A 93 -20.31 2.85 10.76
N CYS A 94 -19.08 2.90 10.26
CA CYS A 94 -18.65 2.05 9.15
C CYS A 94 -18.66 0.55 9.48
N ALA A 95 -18.54 0.18 10.77
CA ALA A 95 -18.56 -1.22 11.19
C ALA A 95 -19.99 -1.79 11.26
N THR A 96 -21.02 -0.94 11.30
CA THR A 96 -22.42 -1.36 11.50
C THR A 96 -23.34 -0.97 10.35
N LYS A 97 -23.04 0.12 9.62
CA LYS A 97 -23.91 0.67 8.57
C LYS A 97 -23.46 0.36 7.16
N TRP A 98 -22.15 0.23 6.92
CA TRP A 98 -21.63 0.10 5.55
C TRP A 98 -21.93 -1.29 4.99
N SER A 99 -22.78 -1.30 3.96
CA SER A 99 -23.08 -2.43 3.09
C SER A 99 -22.96 -1.99 1.63
N LEU A 100 -22.96 -2.95 0.70
CA LEU A 100 -22.97 -2.62 -0.73
C LEU A 100 -24.22 -1.81 -1.10
N ASP A 101 -25.38 -2.15 -0.54
CA ASP A 101 -26.63 -1.40 -0.74
C ASP A 101 -26.51 0.03 -0.20
N TYR A 102 -25.95 0.20 1.01
CA TYR A 102 -25.71 1.52 1.60
C TYR A 102 -24.87 2.41 0.68
N PHE A 103 -23.77 1.86 0.14
CA PHE A 103 -22.93 2.61 -0.79
C PHE A 103 -23.62 2.89 -2.12
N LYS A 104 -24.37 1.93 -2.65
CA LYS A 104 -25.07 2.09 -3.91
C LYS A 104 -26.21 3.11 -3.81
N GLU A 105 -26.95 3.14 -2.71
CA GLU A 105 -28.01 4.13 -2.46
C GLU A 105 -27.46 5.55 -2.36
N LEU A 106 -26.34 5.73 -1.64
CA LEU A 106 -25.78 7.07 -1.40
C LEU A 106 -24.89 7.58 -2.54
N HIS A 107 -24.15 6.68 -3.19
CA HIS A 107 -23.03 7.02 -4.08
C HIS A 107 -23.02 6.18 -5.37
N GLY A 108 -24.11 5.48 -5.70
CA GLY A 108 -24.17 4.60 -6.86
C GLY A 108 -23.84 5.30 -8.18
N ASP A 109 -24.22 6.56 -8.32
CA ASP A 109 -24.01 7.36 -9.53
C ASP A 109 -22.65 8.07 -9.57
N ASP A 110 -21.84 7.98 -8.50
CA ASP A 110 -20.54 8.64 -8.44
C ASP A 110 -19.55 7.99 -9.43
N GLU A 111 -18.92 8.83 -10.28
CA GLU A 111 -17.86 8.41 -11.19
C GLU A 111 -16.60 8.00 -10.40
N ILE A 112 -16.10 6.80 -10.66
CA ILE A 112 -14.87 6.26 -10.09
C ILE A 112 -13.92 5.78 -11.18
N LEU A 113 -12.63 5.70 -10.79
CA LEU A 113 -11.58 5.14 -11.62
C LEU A 113 -11.30 3.69 -11.18
N LEU A 114 -11.68 2.73 -12.01
CA LEU A 114 -11.34 1.33 -11.80
C LEU A 114 -9.95 1.04 -12.37
N VAL A 115 -9.05 0.54 -11.51
CA VAL A 115 -7.66 0.29 -11.88
C VAL A 115 -7.35 -1.19 -11.76
N ASN A 116 -6.91 -1.81 -12.87
CA ASN A 116 -6.39 -3.17 -12.85
C ASN A 116 -4.93 -3.17 -12.38
N GLN A 117 -4.68 -3.74 -11.20
CA GLN A 117 -3.34 -3.78 -10.60
C GLN A 117 -2.39 -4.80 -11.26
N GLU A 118 -2.89 -5.76 -12.02
CA GLU A 118 -2.08 -6.78 -12.68
C GLU A 118 -1.46 -6.28 -13.99
N GLN A 119 -2.04 -5.25 -14.61
CA GLN A 119 -1.58 -4.69 -15.87
C GLN A 119 -0.73 -3.44 -15.64
N VAL A 120 0.60 -3.61 -15.78
CA VAL A 120 1.56 -2.50 -15.70
C VAL A 120 1.42 -1.61 -16.94
N GLY A 121 0.63 -0.52 -16.84
CA GLY A 121 0.43 0.38 -17.98
C GLY A 121 -0.63 1.49 -17.83
N PHE A 122 -1.38 1.54 -16.73
CA PHE A 122 -2.43 2.56 -16.48
C PHE A 122 -3.65 2.60 -17.45
N PRO A 123 -4.17 1.49 -18.02
CA PRO A 123 -5.57 1.52 -18.42
C PRO A 123 -6.41 1.63 -17.14
N HIS A 124 -6.99 2.80 -16.91
CA HIS A 124 -8.05 2.99 -15.93
C HIS A 124 -9.36 3.04 -16.70
N GLU A 125 -10.38 2.38 -16.17
CA GLU A 125 -11.73 2.47 -16.70
C GLU A 125 -12.50 3.47 -15.85
N LYS A 126 -13.15 4.43 -16.51
CA LYS A 126 -14.13 5.29 -15.84
C LYS A 126 -15.46 4.57 -15.82
N THR A 127 -16.06 4.45 -14.65
CA THR A 127 -17.37 3.82 -14.46
C THR A 127 -18.03 4.41 -13.21
N THR A 128 -19.26 4.03 -12.92
CA THR A 128 -19.95 4.43 -11.68
C THR A 128 -19.72 3.41 -10.57
N LEU A 129 -19.73 3.83 -9.30
CA LEU A 129 -19.61 2.89 -8.18
C LEU A 129 -20.72 1.83 -8.19
N GLY A 130 -21.96 2.22 -8.53
CA GLY A 130 -23.10 1.30 -8.62
C GLY A 130 -22.90 0.21 -9.67
N HIS A 131 -22.42 0.58 -10.86
CA HIS A 131 -22.04 -0.41 -11.89
C HIS A 131 -20.96 -1.38 -11.40
N VAL A 132 -19.95 -0.90 -10.66
CA VAL A 132 -18.96 -1.81 -10.08
C VAL A 132 -19.62 -2.76 -9.09
N ILE A 133 -20.39 -2.24 -8.14
CA ILE A 133 -21.08 -3.04 -7.11
C ILE A 133 -21.95 -4.13 -7.74
N ASP A 134 -22.70 -3.83 -8.80
CA ASP A 134 -23.57 -4.79 -9.49
C ASP A 134 -22.82 -5.92 -10.20
N ASN A 135 -21.53 -5.72 -10.47
CA ASN A 135 -20.69 -6.65 -11.21
C ASN A 135 -19.56 -7.26 -10.35
N ILE A 136 -19.56 -7.03 -9.03
CA ILE A 136 -18.66 -7.72 -8.09
C ILE A 136 -19.05 -9.22 -8.08
N ARG A 137 -18.06 -10.09 -8.27
CA ARG A 137 -18.20 -11.55 -8.14
C ARG A 137 -17.69 -12.03 -6.79
#